data_AF-A0A562UU23-F1
#
_entry.id   AF-A0A562UU23-F1
#
_cell.length_a   1.000
_cell.length_b   1.000
_cell.length_c   1.000
_cell.angle_alpha   90.00
_cell.angle_beta   90.00
_cell.angle_gamma   90.00
#
_symmetry.space_group_name_H-M   'P 1'
#
loop_
_entity.id
_entity.type
_entity.pdbx_description
1 polymer ?
#
loop_
_entity_poly.entity_id
_entity_poly.type
_entity_poly.pdbx_seq_one_letter_code
_entity_poly.pdbx_strand_id
1 'polypeptide(L)'
;MSKDQEIDRFRPRLALRFGITGHRPPRLKPEHHQHVREQCEDLFKLAVDTLTDIAGEHSDIFSNETARVALVSSLAEGADVIAAEAALTCGLDLAACLPFPAEVYARDFGEPEWARTSAMLDQARTAMALADFKGGDEAAYELAGRIVLSQSDILIAVWDGEASRGRGGTTQVIAEAVALHQPVVHIDASGRSPPELLWSGLHDVVPDHPSLDGVERTDARSALPRLIYALCAPPVGEDAGHLDSFVQQHPDRRERHFAWPALLALTGAKKLRRTSFLPPKPGDSVRSLRGHVSGFVGLGRFGEQLTGPVARRFGRADAEAGYFALRFRSSFVANFALAGLAVMLALSGLLFPDAKKWLISAELLVILAIIINTRGANRSNLHQQWLNLRHLAERLRLLAMSSTLGQLSLRAVEDGTTHPGWVSWYARATARELGLVGATFDKSYLAEVRSAMLNLIDEQAKYHASNAQAMHHANHALHRTGDAFFLGTILACVAYLTVSIFVGKPGSLGPFGVTELVTFATALFPALAAALYGIRMQGDFAATSERSSVIARQLAQLRTAIERDPLTYERLIDRSRRLSDIMLAEIHQWRLHYETRPLSLPG
;
A
#
# COMPACT_ATOMS: atom_id res chain seq x y z
N MET A 1 -21.97 15.34 14.16
CA MET A 1 -21.91 14.63 12.87
C MET A 1 -22.74 13.36 12.99
N SER A 2 -23.55 13.06 11.98
CA SER A 2 -24.29 11.79 11.93
C SER A 2 -23.34 10.61 11.67
N LYS A 3 -23.71 9.39 12.09
CA LYS A 3 -22.97 8.15 11.82
C LYS A 3 -22.77 7.93 10.32
N ASP A 4 -23.75 8.30 9.50
CA ASP A 4 -23.68 8.20 8.03
C ASP A 4 -22.65 9.18 7.44
N GLN A 5 -22.48 10.36 8.04
CA GLN A 5 -21.43 11.33 7.65
C GLN A 5 -20.02 10.88 8.09
N GLU A 6 -19.90 9.93 9.02
CA GLU A 6 -18.61 9.32 9.38
C GLU A 6 -18.21 8.19 8.45
N ILE A 7 -19.18 7.38 8.00
CA ILE A 7 -18.97 6.24 7.09
C ILE A 7 -18.56 6.73 5.70
N ASP A 8 -19.23 7.77 5.18
CA ASP A 8 -18.94 8.34 3.85
C ASP A 8 -17.48 8.82 3.72
N ARG A 9 -16.80 9.13 4.83
CA ARG A 9 -15.40 9.59 4.83
C ARG A 9 -14.37 8.54 4.39
N PHE A 10 -14.74 7.26 4.42
CA PHE A 10 -13.87 6.15 3.99
C PHE A 10 -14.34 5.53 2.69
N ARG A 11 -15.47 5.98 2.15
CA ARG A 11 -15.89 5.60 0.81
C ARG A 11 -15.10 6.44 -0.20
N PRO A 12 -14.40 5.83 -1.17
CA PRO A 12 -13.80 6.59 -2.25
C PRO A 12 -14.89 7.15 -3.15
N ARG A 13 -14.62 8.32 -3.73
CA ARG A 13 -15.43 8.79 -4.86
C ARG A 13 -15.11 7.94 -6.08
N LEU A 14 -16.15 7.44 -6.76
CA LEU A 14 -15.96 6.75 -8.03
C LEU A 14 -15.40 7.73 -9.06
N ALA A 15 -14.23 7.42 -9.60
CA ALA A 15 -13.55 8.26 -10.59
C ALA A 15 -12.88 7.41 -11.67
N LEU A 16 -12.85 7.92 -12.90
CA LEU A 16 -12.13 7.37 -14.05
C LEU A 16 -11.40 8.51 -14.78
N ARG A 17 -10.21 8.24 -15.30
CA ARG A 17 -9.37 9.26 -15.95
C ARG A 17 -8.98 8.81 -17.36
N PHE A 18 -9.31 9.62 -18.36
CA PHE A 18 -8.77 9.48 -19.71
C PHE A 18 -7.50 10.30 -19.84
N GLY A 19 -6.49 9.77 -20.52
CA GLY A 19 -5.39 10.55 -21.07
C GLY A 19 -5.63 10.78 -22.56
N ILE A 20 -5.04 11.82 -23.14
CA ILE A 20 -5.07 12.02 -24.60
C ILE A 20 -3.65 12.17 -25.15
N THR A 21 -3.42 11.56 -26.31
CA THR A 21 -2.31 11.87 -27.19
C THR A 21 -2.81 11.83 -28.62
N GLY A 22 -2.26 12.65 -29.52
CA GLY A 22 -2.68 12.59 -30.91
C GLY A 22 -1.88 13.47 -31.85
N HIS A 23 -2.28 13.42 -33.12
CA HIS A 23 -1.67 14.22 -34.19
C HIS A 23 -2.00 15.70 -34.07
N ARG A 24 -0.99 16.52 -34.43
CA ARG A 24 -1.11 17.97 -34.64
C ARG A 24 -1.27 18.27 -36.14
N PRO A 25 -1.72 19.47 -36.53
CA PRO A 25 -1.60 19.93 -37.91
C PRO A 25 -0.14 19.80 -38.42
N PRO A 26 0.08 19.45 -39.71
CA PRO A 26 -0.91 19.20 -40.75
C PRO A 26 -1.43 17.74 -40.82
N ARG A 27 -0.98 16.83 -39.93
CA ARG A 27 -1.37 15.41 -39.98
C ARG A 27 -2.82 15.19 -39.60
N LEU A 28 -3.35 15.98 -38.66
CA LEU A 28 -4.77 16.04 -38.36
C LEU A 28 -5.43 17.17 -39.16
N LYS A 29 -6.02 16.82 -40.30
CA LYS A 29 -6.66 17.79 -41.19
C LYS A 29 -7.93 18.40 -40.57
N PRO A 30 -8.23 19.70 -40.81
CA PRO A 30 -9.43 20.36 -40.30
C PRO A 30 -10.75 19.65 -40.60
N GLU A 31 -10.86 19.02 -41.78
CA GLU A 31 -12.05 18.26 -42.21
C GLU A 31 -12.39 17.07 -41.30
N HIS A 32 -11.41 16.54 -40.54
CA HIS A 32 -11.61 15.44 -39.60
C HIS A 32 -11.79 15.90 -38.14
N HIS A 33 -11.63 17.18 -37.84
CA HIS A 33 -11.71 17.69 -36.45
C HIS A 33 -13.07 17.42 -35.81
N GLN A 34 -14.15 17.67 -36.56
CA GLN A 34 -15.52 17.43 -36.09
C GLN A 34 -15.77 15.95 -35.83
N HIS A 35 -15.31 15.07 -36.72
CA HIS A 35 -15.44 13.63 -36.54
C HIS A 35 -14.72 13.15 -35.27
N VAL A 36 -13.47 13.56 -35.07
CA VAL A 36 -12.70 13.21 -33.86
C VAL A 36 -13.40 13.71 -32.60
N ARG A 37 -13.95 14.94 -32.63
CA ARG A 37 -14.72 15.50 -31.52
C ARG A 37 -15.93 14.62 -31.17
N GLU A 38 -16.73 14.25 -32.17
CA GLU A 38 -17.91 13.40 -32.00
C GLU A 38 -17.55 12.02 -31.43
N GLN A 39 -16.45 11.41 -31.91
CA GLN A 39 -15.96 10.15 -31.34
C GLN A 39 -15.57 10.30 -29.87
N CYS A 40 -14.85 11.38 -29.50
CA CYS A 40 -14.51 11.66 -28.10
C CYS A 40 -15.76 11.88 -27.24
N GLU A 41 -16.72 12.69 -27.70
CA GLU A 41 -17.96 12.96 -26.96
C GLU A 41 -18.76 11.68 -26.71
N ASP A 42 -18.87 10.80 -27.71
CA ASP A 42 -19.55 9.51 -27.57
C ASP A 42 -18.86 8.60 -26.53
N LEU A 43 -17.54 8.51 -26.56
CA LEU A 43 -16.75 7.71 -25.61
C LEU A 43 -16.89 8.27 -24.18
N PHE A 44 -16.89 9.60 -24.03
CA PHE A 44 -17.05 10.24 -22.71
C PHE A 44 -18.46 10.05 -22.15
N LYS A 45 -19.51 10.20 -22.96
CA LYS A 45 -20.90 9.93 -22.54
C LYS A 45 -21.06 8.48 -22.10
N LEU A 46 -20.55 7.54 -22.90
CA LEU A 46 -20.58 6.11 -22.56
C LEU A 46 -19.87 5.81 -21.23
N ALA A 47 -18.74 6.47 -20.97
CA ALA A 47 -18.03 6.33 -19.71
C ALA A 47 -18.80 6.91 -18.52
N VAL A 48 -19.43 8.08 -18.68
CA VAL A 48 -20.26 8.70 -17.64
C VAL A 48 -21.46 7.83 -17.29
N ASP A 49 -22.15 7.29 -18.30
CA ASP A 49 -23.30 6.39 -18.10
C ASP A 49 -22.85 5.12 -17.35
N THR A 50 -21.76 4.49 -17.82
CA THR A 50 -21.22 3.28 -17.17
C THR A 50 -20.80 3.55 -15.71
N LEU A 51 -20.16 4.69 -15.42
CA LEU A 51 -19.80 5.04 -14.05
C LEU A 51 -21.03 5.31 -13.18
N THR A 52 -22.10 5.86 -13.75
CA THR A 52 -23.35 6.11 -13.03
C THR A 52 -24.00 4.78 -12.64
N ASP A 53 -24.02 3.80 -13.54
CA ASP A 53 -24.52 2.45 -13.26
C ASP A 53 -23.72 1.77 -12.14
N ILE A 54 -22.37 1.81 -12.22
CA ILE A 54 -21.48 1.25 -11.18
C ILE A 54 -21.70 1.93 -9.83
N ALA A 55 -21.86 3.26 -9.80
CA ALA A 55 -22.13 3.99 -8.56
C ALA A 55 -23.48 3.59 -7.95
N GLY A 56 -24.50 3.35 -8.78
CA GLY A 56 -25.80 2.86 -8.34
C GLY A 56 -25.74 1.44 -7.77
N GLU A 57 -25.04 0.53 -8.47
CA GLU A 57 -24.88 -0.86 -8.06
C GLU A 57 -24.10 -1.01 -6.74
N HIS A 58 -23.09 -0.17 -6.52
CA HIS A 58 -22.16 -0.26 -5.38
C HIS A 58 -22.20 0.97 -4.46
N SER A 59 -23.41 1.47 -4.18
CA SER A 59 -23.65 2.63 -3.30
C SER A 59 -23.27 2.42 -1.82
N ASP A 60 -23.03 1.18 -1.42
CA ASP A 60 -22.51 0.78 -0.11
C ASP A 60 -20.97 0.96 0.00
N ILE A 61 -20.26 0.97 -1.12
CA ILE A 61 -18.81 1.10 -1.20
C ILE A 61 -18.37 2.50 -1.61
N PHE A 62 -19.03 3.12 -2.59
CA PHE A 62 -18.68 4.45 -3.08
C PHE A 62 -19.38 5.57 -2.31
N SER A 63 -18.74 6.74 -2.26
CA SER A 63 -19.32 7.92 -1.62
C SER A 63 -20.56 8.39 -2.37
N ASN A 64 -21.45 9.12 -1.71
CA ASN A 64 -22.63 9.70 -2.37
C ASN A 64 -22.31 10.87 -3.34
N GLU A 65 -21.04 11.24 -3.49
CA GLU A 65 -20.61 12.20 -4.51
C GLU A 65 -20.81 11.64 -5.93
N THR A 66 -21.22 12.50 -6.87
CA THR A 66 -21.37 12.15 -8.29
C THR A 66 -20.09 11.54 -8.85
N ALA A 67 -20.21 10.41 -9.54
CA ALA A 67 -19.08 9.76 -10.21
C ALA A 67 -18.39 10.74 -11.16
N ARG A 68 -17.06 10.65 -11.26
CA ARG A 68 -16.25 11.64 -11.98
C ARG A 68 -15.49 11.00 -13.12
N VAL A 69 -15.70 11.52 -14.32
CA VAL A 69 -14.83 11.29 -15.47
C VAL A 69 -13.97 12.54 -15.67
N ALA A 70 -12.67 12.36 -15.89
CA ALA A 70 -11.74 13.45 -16.14
C ALA A 70 -10.87 13.18 -17.36
N LEU A 71 -10.50 14.22 -18.10
CA LEU A 71 -9.50 14.17 -19.16
C LEU A 71 -8.19 14.80 -18.67
N VAL A 72 -7.08 14.10 -18.90
CA VAL A 72 -5.72 14.58 -18.67
C VAL A 72 -5.09 14.84 -20.04
N SER A 73 -4.71 16.08 -20.31
CA SER A 73 -4.26 16.53 -21.63
C SER A 73 -3.05 17.44 -21.51
N SER A 74 -2.12 17.38 -22.47
CA SER A 74 -1.06 18.39 -22.59
C SER A 74 -1.52 19.66 -23.30
N LEU A 75 -2.79 19.70 -23.73
CA LEU A 75 -3.40 20.81 -24.45
C LEU A 75 -2.55 21.27 -25.63
N ALA A 76 -1.93 20.31 -26.33
CA ALA A 76 -1.26 20.58 -27.59
C ALA A 76 -2.26 20.91 -28.70
N GLU A 77 -1.82 21.66 -29.71
CA GLU A 77 -2.66 21.94 -30.88
C GLU A 77 -3.09 20.62 -31.57
N GLY A 78 -4.34 20.56 -32.03
CA GLY A 78 -4.90 19.40 -32.72
C GLY A 78 -5.71 18.51 -31.78
N ALA A 79 -5.38 17.21 -31.75
CA ALA A 79 -6.17 16.20 -31.04
C ALA A 79 -6.43 16.50 -29.56
N ASP A 80 -5.40 16.98 -28.84
CA ASP A 80 -5.47 17.28 -27.41
C ASP A 80 -6.51 18.38 -27.11
N VAL A 81 -6.52 19.45 -27.91
CA VAL A 81 -7.49 20.55 -27.83
C VAL A 81 -8.89 20.06 -28.20
N ILE A 82 -9.03 19.30 -29.30
CA ILE A 82 -10.34 18.76 -29.73
C ILE A 82 -10.96 17.86 -28.66
N ALA A 83 -10.15 16.97 -28.05
CA ALA A 83 -10.61 16.12 -26.97
C ALA A 83 -10.95 16.92 -25.70
N ALA A 84 -10.19 17.98 -25.39
CA ALA A 84 -10.49 18.87 -24.27
C ALA A 84 -11.81 19.62 -24.46
N GLU A 85 -12.10 20.11 -25.67
CA GLU A 85 -13.38 20.73 -26.00
C GLU A 85 -14.54 19.73 -25.86
N ALA A 86 -14.37 18.51 -26.34
CA ALA A 86 -15.34 17.42 -26.19
C ALA A 86 -15.60 17.09 -24.70
N ALA A 87 -14.54 17.01 -23.90
CA ALA A 87 -14.63 16.75 -22.46
C ALA A 87 -15.41 17.85 -21.73
N LEU A 88 -15.07 19.12 -21.97
CA LEU A 88 -15.77 20.27 -21.38
C LEU A 88 -17.24 20.31 -21.80
N THR A 89 -17.53 20.01 -23.08
CA THR A 89 -18.91 19.92 -23.60
C THR A 89 -19.72 18.83 -22.88
N CYS A 90 -19.09 17.71 -22.56
CA CYS A 90 -19.69 16.61 -21.80
C CYS A 90 -19.68 16.82 -20.27
N GLY A 91 -19.18 17.96 -19.77
CA GLY A 91 -19.12 18.28 -18.34
C GLY A 91 -18.04 17.53 -17.56
N LEU A 92 -17.02 17.00 -18.23
CA LEU A 92 -15.88 16.33 -17.58
C LEU A 92 -14.93 17.34 -16.95
N ASP A 93 -14.21 16.90 -15.92
CA ASP A 93 -13.10 17.68 -15.39
C ASP A 93 -11.90 17.62 -16.35
N LEU A 94 -11.28 18.77 -16.63
CA LEU A 94 -10.03 18.85 -17.39
C LEU A 94 -8.83 19.02 -16.44
N ALA A 95 -7.77 18.25 -16.65
CA ALA A 95 -6.48 18.40 -15.99
C ALA A 95 -5.38 18.64 -17.04
N ALA A 96 -4.72 19.79 -16.97
CA ALA A 96 -3.69 20.19 -17.93
C ALA A 96 -2.30 19.75 -17.45
N CYS A 97 -1.55 19.06 -18.32
CA CYS A 97 -0.19 18.57 -18.10
C CYS A 97 0.77 19.22 -19.10
N LEU A 98 1.23 20.43 -18.79
CA LEU A 98 1.99 21.23 -19.74
C LEU A 98 3.49 20.87 -19.74
N PRO A 99 4.13 20.77 -20.92
CA PRO A 99 5.57 20.52 -21.03
C PRO A 99 6.41 21.72 -20.59
N PHE A 100 5.83 22.93 -20.55
CA PHE A 100 6.47 24.18 -20.12
C PHE A 100 5.48 25.03 -19.34
N PRO A 101 5.93 26.06 -18.59
CA PRO A 101 5.05 27.10 -18.07
C PRO A 101 4.24 27.74 -19.21
N ALA A 102 2.99 28.13 -18.92
CA ALA A 102 2.03 28.57 -19.93
C ALA A 102 2.56 29.72 -20.80
N GLU A 103 3.28 30.67 -20.20
CA GLU A 103 3.90 31.81 -20.88
C GLU A 103 5.02 31.43 -21.86
N VAL A 104 5.68 30.29 -21.63
CA VAL A 104 6.67 29.73 -22.56
C VAL A 104 5.96 28.91 -23.62
N TYR A 105 5.00 28.08 -23.21
CA TYR A 105 4.27 27.19 -24.10
C TYR A 105 3.47 27.97 -25.15
N ALA A 106 2.96 29.15 -24.82
CA ALA A 106 2.27 30.06 -25.73
C ALA A 106 3.03 30.36 -27.03
N ARG A 107 4.36 30.28 -27.01
CA ARG A 107 5.22 30.57 -28.16
C ARG A 107 5.15 29.49 -29.25
N ASP A 108 4.66 28.31 -28.90
CA ASP A 108 4.51 27.18 -29.82
C ASP A 108 3.20 27.25 -30.62
N PHE A 109 2.37 28.28 -30.38
CA PHE A 109 1.04 28.42 -30.96
C PHE A 109 0.89 29.73 -31.75
N GLY A 110 -0.01 29.73 -32.72
CA GLY A 110 -0.59 30.97 -33.26
C GLY A 110 -1.50 31.66 -32.25
N GLU A 111 -1.71 32.97 -32.39
CA GLU A 111 -2.54 33.75 -31.46
C GLU A 111 -3.98 33.21 -31.30
N PRO A 112 -4.71 32.82 -32.38
CA PRO A 112 -6.05 32.24 -32.24
C PRO A 112 -6.06 30.87 -31.56
N GLU A 113 -5.04 30.05 -31.78
CA GLU A 113 -4.89 28.72 -31.20
C GLU A 113 -4.53 28.81 -29.71
N TRP A 114 -3.64 29.74 -29.35
CA TRP A 114 -3.31 30.00 -27.95
C TRP A 114 -4.50 30.58 -27.18
N ALA A 115 -5.26 31.51 -27.76
CA ALA A 115 -6.45 32.06 -27.12
C ALA A 115 -7.46 30.96 -26.74
N ARG A 116 -7.68 29.99 -27.65
CA ARG A 116 -8.51 28.81 -27.38
C ARG A 116 -7.93 27.93 -26.27
N THR A 117 -6.64 27.63 -26.35
CA THR A 117 -5.93 26.79 -25.37
C THR A 117 -5.92 27.42 -23.98
N SER A 118 -5.65 28.72 -23.88
CA SER A 118 -5.65 29.49 -22.64
C SER A 118 -7.03 29.49 -21.98
N ALA A 119 -8.10 29.66 -22.76
CA ALA A 119 -9.47 29.61 -22.22
C ALA A 119 -9.83 28.22 -21.65
N MET A 120 -9.27 27.15 -22.21
CA MET A 120 -9.40 25.79 -21.65
C MET A 120 -8.52 25.59 -20.42
N LEU A 121 -7.31 26.16 -20.42
CA LEU A 121 -6.41 26.12 -19.28
C LEU A 121 -7.04 26.81 -18.05
N ASP A 122 -7.72 27.94 -18.25
CA ASP A 122 -8.46 28.66 -17.18
C ASP A 122 -9.65 27.85 -16.64
N GLN A 123 -10.24 26.97 -17.46
CA GLN A 123 -11.31 26.06 -17.07
C GLN A 123 -10.79 24.74 -16.46
N ALA A 124 -9.50 24.42 -16.64
CA ALA A 124 -8.92 23.20 -16.12
C ALA A 124 -8.98 23.20 -14.59
N ARG A 125 -9.44 22.08 -14.01
CA ARG A 125 -9.51 21.89 -12.56
C ARG A 125 -8.12 21.97 -11.92
N THR A 126 -7.11 21.50 -12.63
CA THR A 126 -5.70 21.51 -12.19
C THR A 126 -4.81 21.70 -13.41
N ALA A 127 -3.77 22.52 -13.28
CA ALA A 127 -2.73 22.67 -14.29
C ALA A 127 -1.36 22.41 -13.64
N MET A 128 -0.59 21.51 -14.23
CA MET A 128 0.82 21.34 -13.91
C MET A 128 1.67 21.83 -15.08
N ALA A 129 2.88 22.26 -14.79
CA ALA A 129 3.87 22.60 -15.81
C ALA A 129 5.26 22.13 -15.39
N LEU A 130 6.07 21.67 -16.35
CA LEU A 130 7.48 21.39 -16.11
C LEU A 130 8.30 22.66 -16.32
N ALA A 131 9.02 23.13 -15.30
CA ALA A 131 9.94 24.25 -15.42
C ALA A 131 11.40 23.76 -15.38
N ASP A 132 12.32 24.54 -15.95
CA ASP A 132 13.77 24.29 -15.90
C ASP A 132 14.21 22.91 -16.43
N PHE A 133 13.49 22.35 -17.41
CA PHE A 133 13.80 21.03 -17.95
C PHE A 133 15.04 21.09 -18.86
N LYS A 134 16.18 20.58 -18.36
CA LYS A 134 17.49 20.66 -19.05
C LYS A 134 17.66 19.71 -20.24
N GLY A 135 16.76 18.75 -20.43
CA GLY A 135 16.82 17.77 -21.52
C GLY A 135 16.48 18.34 -22.90
N GLY A 136 16.09 19.62 -22.98
CA GLY A 136 15.60 20.26 -24.20
C GLY A 136 14.10 20.04 -24.41
N ASP A 137 13.54 20.74 -25.38
CA ASP A 137 12.09 20.84 -25.58
C ASP A 137 11.46 19.47 -25.89
N GLU A 138 12.09 18.67 -26.75
CA GLU A 138 11.59 17.32 -27.12
C GLU A 138 11.43 16.41 -25.90
N ALA A 139 12.39 16.44 -24.97
CA ALA A 139 12.34 15.60 -23.79
C ALA A 139 11.36 16.12 -22.73
N ALA A 140 11.04 17.43 -22.72
CA ALA A 140 9.95 17.97 -21.91
C ALA A 140 8.57 17.49 -22.42
N TYR A 141 8.38 17.46 -23.74
CA TYR A 141 7.19 16.86 -24.35
C TYR A 141 7.07 15.36 -24.06
N GLU A 142 8.16 14.61 -24.19
CA GLU A 142 8.19 13.18 -23.84
C GLU A 142 7.77 12.95 -22.38
N LEU A 143 8.31 13.77 -21.47
CA LEU A 143 8.02 13.67 -20.05
C LEU A 143 6.56 14.03 -19.71
N ALA A 144 6.01 15.09 -20.31
CA ALA A 144 4.61 15.44 -20.18
C ALA A 144 3.70 14.29 -20.63
N GLY A 145 4.02 13.65 -21.76
CA GLY A 145 3.33 12.46 -22.24
C GLY A 145 3.35 11.30 -21.21
N ARG A 146 4.52 11.01 -20.62
CA ARG A 146 4.64 9.98 -19.56
C ARG A 146 3.84 10.31 -18.29
N ILE A 147 3.70 11.59 -17.96
CA ILE A 147 2.85 12.03 -16.84
C ILE A 147 1.38 11.83 -17.19
N VAL A 148 0.95 12.16 -18.42
CA VAL A 148 -0.42 11.86 -18.91
C VAL A 148 -0.72 10.36 -18.78
N LEU A 149 0.21 9.48 -19.18
CA LEU A 149 0.07 8.03 -18.97
C LEU A 149 -0.06 7.67 -17.49
N SER A 150 0.82 8.21 -16.64
CA SER A 150 0.80 7.97 -15.19
C SER A 150 -0.47 8.46 -14.48
N GLN A 151 -1.21 9.37 -15.12
CA GLN A 151 -2.42 10.01 -14.62
C GLN A 151 -3.71 9.47 -15.23
N SER A 152 -3.63 8.51 -16.16
CA SER A 152 -4.77 8.01 -16.89
C SER A 152 -5.02 6.52 -16.64
N ASP A 153 -6.29 6.14 -16.62
CA ASP A 153 -6.70 4.75 -16.68
C ASP A 153 -6.76 4.26 -18.12
N ILE A 154 -7.29 5.08 -19.02
CA ILE A 154 -7.46 4.75 -20.44
C ILE A 154 -6.82 5.86 -21.26
N LEU A 155 -5.97 5.52 -22.21
CA LEU A 155 -5.40 6.49 -23.14
C LEU A 155 -6.30 6.59 -24.37
N ILE A 156 -6.70 7.79 -24.77
CA ILE A 156 -7.25 8.05 -26.10
C ILE A 156 -6.08 8.43 -27.01
N ALA A 157 -6.01 7.80 -28.17
CA ALA A 157 -4.97 8.00 -29.16
C ALA A 157 -5.59 8.41 -30.49
N VAL A 158 -5.43 9.68 -30.91
CA VAL A 158 -5.90 10.14 -32.23
C VAL A 158 -4.73 10.05 -33.21
N TRP A 159 -4.72 8.99 -34.00
CA TRP A 159 -3.54 8.57 -34.77
C TRP A 159 -3.95 7.96 -36.12
N ASP A 160 -3.09 8.10 -37.13
CA ASP A 160 -3.33 7.65 -38.50
C ASP A 160 -2.81 6.22 -38.79
N GLY A 161 -2.24 5.54 -37.80
CA GLY A 161 -1.69 4.18 -37.96
C GLY A 161 -0.23 4.13 -38.43
N GLU A 162 0.39 5.27 -38.74
CA GLU A 162 1.74 5.35 -39.31
C GLU A 162 2.85 5.49 -38.26
N ALA A 163 4.07 5.00 -38.58
CA ALA A 163 5.23 5.03 -37.69
C ALA A 163 5.66 6.45 -37.25
N SER A 164 6.31 6.56 -36.08
CA SER A 164 6.85 7.84 -35.58
C SER A 164 7.98 8.36 -36.48
N ARG A 165 8.07 9.67 -36.66
CA ARG A 165 9.19 10.35 -37.35
C ARG A 165 10.14 11.11 -36.41
N GLY A 166 9.99 10.95 -35.09
CA GLY A 166 10.81 11.65 -34.09
C GLY A 166 10.63 11.11 -32.67
N ARG A 167 11.41 11.66 -31.73
CA ARG A 167 11.37 11.34 -30.30
C ARG A 167 10.23 12.10 -29.62
N GLY A 168 9.51 11.45 -28.69
CA GLY A 168 8.36 12.05 -28.01
C GLY A 168 7.09 12.18 -28.86
N GLY A 169 7.04 11.53 -30.04
CA GLY A 169 5.87 11.53 -30.91
C GLY A 169 4.71 10.68 -30.38
N THR A 170 3.50 10.94 -30.87
CA THR A 170 2.24 10.23 -30.54
C THR A 170 2.40 8.71 -30.52
N THR A 171 3.03 8.13 -31.56
CA THR A 171 3.24 6.68 -31.65
C THR A 171 4.12 6.11 -30.53
N GLN A 172 5.10 6.87 -30.04
CA GLN A 172 5.94 6.44 -28.91
C GLN A 172 5.14 6.37 -27.61
N VAL A 173 4.28 7.38 -27.36
CA VAL A 173 3.40 7.40 -26.19
C VAL A 173 2.41 6.25 -26.23
N ILE A 174 1.85 5.94 -27.41
CA ILE A 174 0.97 4.79 -27.62
C ILE A 174 1.71 3.48 -27.33
N ALA A 175 2.92 3.30 -27.89
CA ALA A 175 3.72 2.10 -27.67
C ALA A 175 4.09 1.92 -26.19
N GLU A 176 4.42 3.01 -25.49
CA GLU A 176 4.68 2.98 -24.05
C GLU A 176 3.42 2.61 -23.25
N ALA A 177 2.25 3.16 -23.60
CA ALA A 177 0.98 2.79 -22.97
C ALA A 177 0.68 1.30 -23.13
N VAL A 178 0.86 0.75 -24.34
CA VAL A 178 0.69 -0.68 -24.61
C VAL A 178 1.67 -1.49 -23.77
N ALA A 179 2.96 -1.13 -23.75
CA ALA A 179 3.99 -1.79 -22.94
C ALA A 179 3.69 -1.76 -21.43
N LEU A 180 2.95 -0.76 -20.96
CA LEU A 180 2.47 -0.63 -19.58
C LEU A 180 1.12 -1.32 -19.33
N HIS A 181 0.62 -2.12 -20.28
CA HIS A 181 -0.70 -2.77 -20.25
C HIS A 181 -1.87 -1.80 -20.10
N GLN A 182 -1.66 -0.53 -20.45
CA GLN A 182 -2.69 0.48 -20.38
C GLN A 182 -3.63 0.32 -21.59
N PRO A 183 -4.96 0.24 -21.37
CA PRO A 183 -5.91 0.25 -22.47
C PRO A 183 -5.79 1.53 -23.30
N VAL A 184 -5.70 1.37 -24.62
CA VAL A 184 -5.65 2.50 -25.57
C VAL A 184 -6.87 2.45 -26.48
N VAL A 185 -7.68 3.50 -26.47
CA VAL A 185 -8.75 3.72 -27.45
C VAL A 185 -8.17 4.52 -28.61
N HIS A 186 -7.98 3.85 -29.74
CA HIS A 186 -7.49 4.44 -30.98
C HIS A 186 -8.67 5.04 -31.77
N ILE A 187 -8.57 6.33 -32.07
CA ILE A 187 -9.45 7.05 -33.00
C ILE A 187 -8.63 7.31 -34.26
N ASP A 188 -9.11 6.83 -35.40
CA ASP A 188 -8.45 7.06 -36.69
C ASP A 188 -8.50 8.54 -37.06
N ALA A 189 -7.33 9.17 -37.14
CA ALA A 189 -7.19 10.59 -37.50
C ALA A 189 -7.68 10.91 -38.93
N SER A 190 -7.83 9.89 -39.80
CA SER A 190 -8.39 10.02 -41.14
C SER A 190 -9.91 9.79 -41.23
N GLY A 191 -10.54 9.39 -40.12
CA GLY A 191 -11.99 9.16 -40.04
C GLY A 191 -12.50 8.02 -40.93
N ARG A 192 -11.65 7.08 -41.34
CA ARG A 192 -12.02 5.96 -42.21
C ARG A 192 -12.50 4.74 -41.43
N SER A 193 -12.11 4.64 -40.16
CA SER A 193 -12.41 3.50 -39.30
C SER A 193 -13.09 3.91 -37.99
N PRO A 194 -13.99 3.07 -37.45
CA PRO A 194 -14.53 3.28 -36.11
C PRO A 194 -13.43 3.16 -35.05
N PRO A 195 -13.65 3.69 -33.84
CA PRO A 195 -12.65 3.63 -32.78
C PRO A 195 -12.43 2.20 -32.29
N GLU A 196 -11.16 1.83 -32.10
CA GLU A 196 -10.75 0.49 -31.67
C GLU A 196 -10.10 0.55 -30.28
N LEU A 197 -10.34 -0.48 -29.46
CA LEU A 197 -9.64 -0.69 -28.20
C LEU A 197 -8.44 -1.61 -28.46
N LEU A 198 -7.24 -1.11 -28.19
CA LEU A 198 -5.98 -1.85 -28.14
C LEU A 198 -5.67 -2.16 -26.68
N TRP A 199 -5.70 -3.44 -26.30
CA TRP A 199 -5.43 -3.80 -24.91
C TRP A 199 -4.91 -5.22 -24.75
N SER A 200 -3.84 -5.38 -23.97
CA SER A 200 -3.26 -6.69 -23.67
C SER A 200 -4.18 -7.60 -22.86
N GLY A 201 -5.17 -7.03 -22.16
CA GLY A 201 -6.17 -7.79 -21.41
C GLY A 201 -7.22 -8.48 -22.29
N LEU A 202 -7.18 -8.30 -23.61
CA LEU A 202 -8.02 -9.01 -24.56
C LEU A 202 -7.48 -10.42 -24.89
N HIS A 203 -6.16 -10.61 -24.76
CA HIS A 203 -5.54 -11.91 -24.99
C HIS A 203 -5.97 -12.95 -23.95
N ASP A 204 -6.15 -14.20 -24.38
CA ASP A 204 -6.38 -15.35 -23.49
C ASP A 204 -5.25 -15.51 -22.45
N VAL A 205 -4.01 -15.21 -22.86
CA VAL A 205 -2.83 -15.17 -22.02
C VAL A 205 -2.17 -13.81 -22.18
N VAL A 206 -2.16 -13.01 -21.10
CA VAL A 206 -1.57 -11.66 -21.12
C VAL A 206 -0.07 -11.77 -21.38
N PRO A 207 0.46 -11.18 -22.47
CA PRO A 207 1.88 -11.25 -22.81
C PRO A 207 2.72 -10.43 -21.83
N ASP A 208 3.90 -10.90 -21.42
CA ASP A 208 4.77 -10.14 -20.48
C ASP A 208 5.24 -8.79 -21.03
N HIS A 209 5.40 -8.71 -22.36
CA HIS A 209 5.90 -7.53 -23.08
C HIS A 209 5.03 -7.28 -24.33
N PRO A 210 3.83 -6.70 -24.16
CA PRO A 210 2.96 -6.37 -25.29
C PRO A 210 3.63 -5.31 -26.19
N SER A 211 3.46 -5.46 -27.50
CA SER A 211 3.92 -4.50 -28.50
C SER A 211 2.73 -3.91 -29.27
N LEU A 212 2.92 -2.72 -29.83
CA LEU A 212 1.87 -2.04 -30.60
C LEU A 212 1.38 -2.86 -31.81
N ASP A 213 2.28 -3.62 -32.44
CA ASP A 213 1.95 -4.45 -33.59
C ASP A 213 1.21 -5.75 -33.20
N GLY A 214 1.53 -6.30 -32.02
CA GLY A 214 1.02 -7.59 -31.55
C GLY A 214 -0.18 -7.52 -30.61
N VAL A 215 -0.54 -6.33 -30.09
CA VAL A 215 -1.66 -6.18 -29.17
C VAL A 215 -3.00 -6.41 -29.88
N GLU A 216 -3.88 -7.16 -29.22
CA GLU A 216 -5.23 -7.41 -29.74
C GLU A 216 -6.09 -6.14 -29.80
N ARG A 217 -7.00 -6.11 -30.78
CA ARG A 217 -7.89 -4.99 -31.09
C ARG A 217 -9.34 -5.46 -31.11
N THR A 218 -10.24 -4.62 -30.62
CA THR A 218 -11.68 -4.85 -30.70
C THR A 218 -12.42 -3.52 -30.85
N ASP A 219 -13.71 -3.54 -31.17
CA ASP A 219 -14.53 -2.32 -31.26
C ASP A 219 -14.59 -1.62 -29.88
N ALA A 220 -14.19 -0.35 -29.84
CA ALA A 220 -14.09 0.38 -28.57
C ALA A 220 -15.46 0.62 -27.94
N ARG A 221 -16.49 0.87 -28.75
CA ARG A 221 -17.84 1.23 -28.25
C ARG A 221 -18.49 0.07 -27.50
N SER A 222 -18.30 -1.16 -27.97
CA SER A 222 -18.83 -2.36 -27.32
C SER A 222 -17.97 -2.83 -26.14
N ALA A 223 -16.65 -2.63 -26.19
CA ALA A 223 -15.74 -3.10 -25.15
C ALA A 223 -15.58 -2.12 -23.97
N LEU A 224 -15.71 -0.81 -24.20
CA LEU A 224 -15.41 0.22 -23.20
C LEU A 224 -16.24 0.08 -21.90
N PRO A 225 -17.56 -0.20 -21.92
CA PRO A 225 -18.32 -0.36 -20.68
C PRO A 225 -17.81 -1.52 -19.82
N ARG A 226 -17.48 -2.66 -20.45
CA ARG A 226 -16.92 -3.84 -19.76
C ARG A 226 -15.54 -3.55 -19.19
N LEU A 227 -14.70 -2.85 -19.95
CA LEU A 227 -13.38 -2.40 -19.49
C LEU A 227 -13.49 -1.48 -18.27
N ILE A 228 -14.37 -0.47 -18.34
CA ILE A 228 -14.59 0.46 -17.23
C ILE A 228 -15.09 -0.28 -16.00
N TYR A 229 -16.04 -1.21 -16.16
CA TYR A 229 -16.49 -2.05 -15.06
C TYR A 229 -15.33 -2.85 -14.44
N ALA A 230 -14.52 -3.52 -15.26
CA ALA A 230 -13.35 -4.28 -14.76
C ALA A 230 -12.32 -3.40 -14.03
N LEU A 231 -12.13 -2.14 -14.46
CA LEU A 231 -11.18 -1.21 -13.84
C LEU A 231 -11.69 -0.59 -12.54
N CYS A 232 -13.01 -0.38 -12.42
CA CYS A 232 -13.62 0.46 -11.39
C CYS A 232 -14.49 -0.30 -10.38
N ALA A 233 -15.18 -1.37 -10.78
CA ALA A 233 -16.06 -2.11 -9.89
C ALA A 233 -15.27 -2.72 -8.71
N PRO A 234 -15.84 -2.75 -7.50
CA PRO A 234 -15.22 -3.37 -6.34
C PRO A 234 -14.96 -4.87 -6.55
N PRO A 235 -13.96 -5.45 -5.88
CA PRO A 235 -13.72 -6.89 -5.94
C PRO A 235 -14.91 -7.68 -5.37
N VAL A 236 -15.08 -8.90 -5.86
CA VAL A 236 -16.11 -9.86 -5.42
C VAL A 236 -15.52 -10.92 -4.49
N GLY A 237 -16.36 -11.75 -3.87
CA GLY A 237 -15.93 -12.89 -3.05
C GLY A 237 -15.37 -12.47 -1.68
N GLU A 238 -14.30 -13.12 -1.23
CA GLU A 238 -13.69 -12.87 0.09
C GLU A 238 -13.20 -11.42 0.24
N ASP A 239 -12.66 -10.86 -0.85
CA ASP A 239 -12.15 -9.49 -0.89
C ASP A 239 -13.24 -8.44 -0.74
N ALA A 240 -14.47 -8.72 -1.16
CA ALA A 240 -15.61 -7.84 -0.94
C ALA A 240 -15.88 -7.66 0.56
N GLY A 241 -15.82 -8.74 1.34
CA GLY A 241 -16.02 -8.69 2.80
C GLY A 241 -14.91 -7.92 3.53
N HIS A 242 -13.66 -8.04 3.07
CA HIS A 242 -12.55 -7.25 3.61
C HIS A 242 -12.68 -5.76 3.31
N LEU A 243 -13.06 -5.43 2.08
CA LEU A 243 -13.32 -4.05 1.67
C LEU A 243 -14.47 -3.42 2.45
N ASP A 244 -15.60 -4.12 2.53
CA ASP A 244 -16.78 -3.67 3.25
C ASP A 244 -16.47 -3.40 4.73
N SER A 245 -15.77 -4.34 5.37
CA SER A 245 -15.27 -4.20 6.74
C SER A 245 -14.37 -2.97 6.92
N PHE A 246 -13.51 -2.66 5.94
CA PHE A 246 -12.70 -1.45 5.99
C PHE A 246 -13.52 -0.19 5.77
N VAL A 247 -14.54 -0.19 4.92
CA VAL A 247 -15.36 0.99 4.64
C VAL A 247 -16.33 1.30 5.79
N GLN A 248 -17.11 0.32 6.24
CA GLN A 248 -18.30 0.52 7.11
C GLN A 248 -18.03 0.91 8.58
N GLN A 249 -16.78 1.17 8.97
CA GLN A 249 -16.36 1.55 10.33
C GLN A 249 -16.51 0.42 11.36
N HIS A 250 -15.42 0.07 12.05
CA HIS A 250 -15.48 -0.74 13.28
C HIS A 250 -15.48 0.16 14.52
N PRO A 251 -16.23 -0.20 15.59
CA PRO A 251 -16.23 0.56 16.83
C PRO A 251 -14.83 0.63 17.47
N ASP A 252 -14.63 1.70 18.22
CA ASP A 252 -13.43 2.07 18.99
C ASP A 252 -12.89 0.86 19.81
N ARG A 253 -11.92 0.11 19.26
CA ARG A 253 -11.38 -1.11 19.88
C ARG A 253 -10.42 -0.75 21.01
N ARG A 254 -10.97 -0.50 22.20
CA ARG A 254 -10.23 -0.21 23.44
C ARG A 254 -9.62 -1.44 24.11
N GLU A 255 -9.46 -2.53 23.36
CA GLU A 255 -8.87 -3.76 23.88
C GLU A 255 -7.39 -3.53 24.19
N ARG A 256 -6.98 -3.98 25.38
CA ARG A 256 -5.58 -3.95 25.81
C ARG A 256 -5.00 -5.34 25.63
N HIS A 257 -3.91 -5.43 24.89
CA HIS A 257 -3.17 -6.68 24.76
C HIS A 257 -1.80 -6.52 25.42
N PHE A 258 -1.51 -7.42 26.37
CA PHE A 258 -0.40 -7.26 27.29
C PHE A 258 0.81 -8.14 26.96
N ALA A 259 0.59 -9.33 26.40
CA ALA A 259 1.60 -10.36 26.33
C ALA A 259 2.80 -9.94 25.46
N TRP A 260 2.57 -9.36 24.28
CA TRP A 260 3.67 -8.92 23.41
C TRP A 260 4.48 -7.73 23.99
N PRO A 261 3.85 -6.63 24.44
CA PRO A 261 4.60 -5.55 25.09
C PRO A 261 5.32 -5.98 26.37
N ALA A 262 4.72 -6.87 27.16
CA ALA A 262 5.35 -7.42 28.36
C ALA A 262 6.59 -8.26 28.00
N LEU A 263 6.50 -9.12 26.99
CA LEU A 263 7.63 -9.89 26.49
C LEU A 263 8.81 -8.99 26.11
N LEU A 264 8.56 -7.96 25.29
CA LEU A 264 9.61 -7.03 24.87
C LEU A 264 10.22 -6.23 26.04
N ALA A 265 9.45 -5.97 27.10
CA ALA A 265 9.97 -5.34 28.31
C ALA A 265 10.81 -6.30 29.14
N LEU A 266 10.35 -7.55 29.31
CA LEU A 266 11.07 -8.60 30.05
C LEU A 266 12.40 -8.97 29.38
N THR A 267 12.46 -8.96 28.05
CA THR A 267 13.71 -9.17 27.31
C THR A 267 14.62 -7.95 27.28
N GLY A 268 14.20 -6.81 27.85
CA GLY A 268 14.93 -5.54 27.74
C GLY A 268 14.95 -4.92 26.34
N ALA A 269 14.18 -5.47 25.39
CA ALA A 269 14.15 -5.03 24.00
C ALA A 269 13.46 -3.66 23.83
N LYS A 270 12.43 -3.37 24.63
CA LYS A 270 11.75 -2.07 24.65
C LYS A 270 11.41 -1.64 26.08
N LYS A 271 11.50 -0.34 26.36
CA LYS A 271 11.03 0.22 27.64
C LYS A 271 9.51 0.17 27.71
N LEU A 272 8.99 -0.29 28.84
CA LEU A 272 7.55 -0.37 29.07
C LEU A 272 6.96 1.04 29.25
N ARG A 273 6.04 1.43 28.37
CA ARG A 273 5.26 2.67 28.50
C ARG A 273 3.78 2.31 28.57
N ARG A 274 2.96 3.15 29.22
CA ARG A 274 1.50 2.94 29.24
C ARG A 274 0.89 2.87 27.84
N THR A 275 1.48 3.59 26.87
CA THR A 275 1.07 3.57 25.46
C THR A 275 1.48 2.30 24.72
N SER A 276 2.44 1.50 25.23
CA SER A 276 2.88 0.26 24.59
C SER A 276 1.79 -0.82 24.52
N PHE A 277 0.76 -0.71 25.38
CA PHE A 277 -0.35 -1.66 25.47
C PHE A 277 -1.58 -1.24 24.65
N LEU A 278 -1.54 -0.05 24.06
CA LEU A 278 -2.65 0.51 23.31
C LEU A 278 -2.34 0.44 21.81
N PRO A 279 -3.33 0.13 20.98
CA PRO A 279 -3.15 0.26 19.54
C PRO A 279 -2.89 1.74 19.17
N PRO A 280 -2.13 2.00 18.09
CA PRO A 280 -1.98 3.35 17.56
C PRO A 280 -3.34 3.95 17.21
N LYS A 281 -3.51 5.26 17.46
CA LYS A 281 -4.75 5.96 17.13
C LYS A 281 -4.70 6.44 15.68
N PRO A 282 -5.80 6.37 14.92
CA PRO A 282 -5.84 6.89 13.56
C PRO A 282 -5.36 8.34 13.45
N GLY A 283 -5.71 9.20 14.42
CA GLY A 283 -5.29 10.60 14.44
C GLY A 283 -3.78 10.81 14.57
N ASP A 284 -3.05 9.91 15.24
CA ASP A 284 -1.59 9.99 15.36
C ASP A 284 -0.93 9.63 14.02
N SER A 285 -1.42 8.57 13.36
CA SER A 285 -0.97 8.18 12.01
C SER A 285 -1.30 9.27 10.98
N VAL A 286 -2.50 9.87 11.02
CA VAL A 286 -2.85 11.05 10.18
C VAL A 286 -1.83 12.17 10.37
N ARG A 287 -1.44 12.47 11.63
CA ARG A 287 -0.48 13.54 11.93
C ARG A 287 0.91 13.22 11.40
N SER A 288 1.36 11.97 11.50
CA SER A 288 2.63 11.53 10.91
C SER A 288 2.63 11.77 9.40
N LEU A 289 1.62 11.30 8.65
CA LEU A 289 1.60 11.54 7.20
C LEU A 289 1.54 13.04 6.88
N ARG A 290 0.66 13.80 7.55
CA ARG A 290 0.55 15.26 7.35
C ARG A 290 1.85 16.00 7.59
N GLY A 291 2.70 15.54 8.53
CA GLY A 291 4.02 16.11 8.75
C GLY A 291 4.94 16.04 7.53
N HIS A 292 4.74 15.06 6.65
CA HIS A 292 5.51 14.90 5.41
C HIS A 292 4.91 15.67 4.23
N VAL A 293 3.59 15.89 4.20
CA VAL A 293 2.89 16.52 3.07
C VAL A 293 2.38 17.93 3.36
N SER A 294 2.66 18.51 4.53
CA SER A 294 2.09 19.81 4.93
C SER A 294 2.48 20.95 4.00
N GLY A 295 3.64 20.85 3.34
CA GLY A 295 4.09 21.80 2.33
C GLY A 295 3.13 21.95 1.14
N PHE A 296 2.41 20.87 0.81
CA PHE A 296 1.53 20.81 -0.36
C PHE A 296 0.08 21.20 -0.08
N VAL A 297 -0.26 21.61 1.15
CA VAL A 297 -1.63 22.00 1.53
C VAL A 297 -2.14 23.17 0.68
N GLY A 298 -1.26 24.09 0.28
CA GLY A 298 -1.59 25.27 -0.52
C GLY A 298 -1.90 24.99 -2.00
N LEU A 299 -1.77 23.74 -2.47
CA LEU A 299 -1.96 23.38 -3.89
C LEU A 299 -3.43 23.14 -4.26
N GLY A 300 -4.33 23.98 -3.72
CA GLY A 300 -5.77 23.89 -3.95
C GLY A 300 -6.36 22.52 -3.60
N ARG A 301 -7.25 22.01 -4.47
CA ARG A 301 -7.99 20.76 -4.24
C ARG A 301 -7.08 19.54 -4.06
N PHE A 302 -5.94 19.50 -4.74
CA PHE A 302 -4.96 18.41 -4.58
C PHE A 302 -4.44 18.37 -3.14
N GLY A 303 -4.03 19.52 -2.60
CA GLY A 303 -3.55 19.64 -1.21
C GLY A 303 -4.61 19.28 -0.17
N GLU A 304 -5.86 19.69 -0.40
CA GLU A 304 -7.01 19.34 0.44
C GLU A 304 -7.29 17.83 0.43
N GLN A 305 -7.25 17.19 -0.74
CA GLN A 305 -7.45 15.75 -0.87
C GLN A 305 -6.31 14.95 -0.23
N LEU A 306 -5.07 15.38 -0.46
CA LEU A 306 -3.86 14.77 0.08
C LEU A 306 -3.84 14.79 1.61
N THR A 307 -4.16 15.94 2.21
CA THR A 307 -4.12 16.11 3.67
C THR A 307 -5.43 15.77 4.38
N GLY A 308 -6.52 15.59 3.62
CA GLY A 308 -7.84 15.19 4.08
C GLY A 308 -8.12 13.69 3.86
N PRO A 309 -8.90 13.31 2.82
CA PRO A 309 -9.22 11.92 2.47
C PRO A 309 -8.04 10.95 2.49
N VAL A 310 -6.95 11.24 1.76
CA VAL A 310 -5.80 10.32 1.65
C VAL A 310 -5.17 10.08 3.03
N ALA A 311 -4.87 11.16 3.77
CA ALA A 311 -4.32 11.06 5.11
C ALA A 311 -5.23 10.32 6.09
N ARG A 312 -6.55 10.51 6.00
CA ARG A 312 -7.54 9.83 6.85
C ARG A 312 -7.59 8.33 6.58
N ARG A 313 -7.62 7.93 5.30
CA ARG A 313 -7.62 6.52 4.88
C ARG A 313 -6.31 5.84 5.28
N PHE A 314 -5.18 6.51 5.07
CA PHE A 314 -3.88 6.07 5.56
C PHE A 314 -3.89 5.86 7.08
N GLY A 315 -4.34 6.87 7.83
CA GLY A 315 -4.31 6.81 9.29
C GLY A 315 -5.16 5.69 9.86
N ARG A 316 -6.30 5.39 9.23
CA ARG A 316 -7.11 4.23 9.59
C ARG A 316 -6.40 2.92 9.28
N ALA A 317 -5.89 2.76 8.06
CA ALA A 317 -5.18 1.54 7.65
C ALA A 317 -3.99 1.25 8.57
N ASP A 318 -3.15 2.26 8.86
CA ASP A 318 -1.97 2.09 9.72
C ASP A 318 -2.34 1.80 11.18
N ALA A 319 -3.37 2.47 11.71
CA ALA A 319 -3.84 2.26 13.07
C ALA A 319 -4.42 0.85 13.26
N GLU A 320 -5.29 0.41 12.34
CA GLU A 320 -5.89 -0.92 12.39
C GLU A 320 -4.83 -2.02 12.15
N ALA A 321 -3.88 -1.80 11.23
CA ALA A 321 -2.74 -2.70 11.07
C ALA A 321 -1.97 -2.87 12.39
N GLY A 322 -1.74 -1.77 13.12
CA GLY A 322 -1.11 -1.81 14.45
C GLY A 322 -1.93 -2.58 15.50
N TYR A 323 -3.26 -2.41 15.50
CA TYR A 323 -4.17 -3.17 16.36
C TYR A 323 -4.09 -4.69 16.09
N PHE A 324 -4.25 -5.11 14.83
CA PHE A 324 -4.23 -6.53 14.47
C PHE A 324 -2.85 -7.15 14.72
N ALA A 325 -1.77 -6.43 14.44
CA ALA A 325 -0.41 -6.88 14.76
C ALA A 325 -0.22 -7.11 16.27
N LEU A 326 -0.70 -6.18 17.10
CA LEU A 326 -0.59 -6.26 18.55
C LEU A 326 -1.40 -7.45 19.10
N ARG A 327 -2.63 -7.65 18.60
CA ARG A 327 -3.49 -8.76 19.00
C ARG A 327 -2.92 -10.11 18.57
N PHE A 328 -2.55 -10.25 17.29
CA PHE A 328 -1.94 -11.47 16.75
C PHE A 328 -0.69 -11.87 17.54
N ARG A 329 0.23 -10.92 17.75
CA ARG A 329 1.47 -11.19 18.49
C ARG A 329 1.23 -11.52 19.94
N SER A 330 0.31 -10.82 20.59
CA SER A 330 -0.04 -11.12 21.98
C SER A 330 -0.71 -12.48 22.13
N SER A 331 -1.52 -12.92 21.14
CA SER A 331 -2.19 -14.22 21.18
C SER A 331 -1.20 -15.38 21.19
N PHE A 332 -0.18 -15.41 20.31
CA PHE A 332 0.78 -16.52 20.35
C PHE A 332 1.69 -16.46 21.59
N VAL A 333 2.11 -15.27 22.02
CA VAL A 333 2.92 -15.14 23.25
C VAL A 333 2.14 -15.63 24.46
N ALA A 334 0.86 -15.26 24.57
CA ALA A 334 -0.01 -15.74 25.63
C ALA A 334 -0.18 -17.27 25.57
N ASN A 335 -0.40 -17.86 24.40
CA ASN A 335 -0.54 -19.31 24.26
C ASN A 335 0.68 -20.07 24.76
N PHE A 336 1.89 -19.68 24.35
CA PHE A 336 3.12 -20.34 24.80
C PHE A 336 3.40 -20.10 26.29
N ALA A 337 3.14 -18.89 26.80
CA ALA A 337 3.29 -18.61 28.23
C ALA A 337 2.30 -19.43 29.07
N LEU A 338 1.05 -19.56 28.62
CA LEU A 338 0.03 -20.40 29.25
C LEU A 338 0.38 -21.89 29.16
N ALA A 339 1.00 -22.35 28.07
CA ALA A 339 1.47 -23.73 27.96
C ALA A 339 2.55 -24.04 29.01
N GLY A 340 3.53 -23.13 29.19
CA GLY A 340 4.51 -23.23 30.27
C GLY A 340 3.86 -23.23 31.67
N LEU A 341 2.84 -22.38 31.88
CA LEU A 341 2.07 -22.33 33.13
C LEU A 341 1.29 -23.63 33.37
N ALA A 342 0.68 -24.23 32.35
CA ALA A 342 -0.04 -25.50 32.46
C ALA A 342 0.90 -26.61 32.94
N VAL A 343 2.09 -26.73 32.34
CA VAL A 343 3.10 -27.71 32.79
C VAL A 343 3.55 -27.44 34.22
N MET A 344 3.75 -26.17 34.60
CA MET A 344 4.08 -25.81 35.99
C MET A 344 2.99 -26.23 36.98
N LEU A 345 1.71 -26.01 36.66
CA LEU A 345 0.58 -26.41 37.49
C LEU A 345 0.49 -27.93 37.61
N ALA A 346 0.64 -28.66 36.51
CA ALA A 346 0.64 -30.13 36.47
C ALA A 346 1.73 -30.70 37.39
N LEU A 347 2.95 -30.20 37.26
CA LEU A 347 4.11 -30.65 38.04
C LEU A 347 4.02 -30.24 39.52
N SER A 348 3.38 -29.10 39.83
CA SER A 348 3.22 -28.63 41.21
C SER A 348 2.42 -29.60 42.08
N GLY A 349 1.61 -30.48 41.45
CA GLY A 349 0.90 -31.55 42.15
C GLY A 349 1.82 -32.58 42.81
N LEU A 350 3.10 -32.65 42.42
CA LEU A 350 4.13 -33.46 43.10
C LEU A 350 4.56 -32.85 44.43
N LEU A 351 4.59 -31.52 44.51
CA LEU A 351 5.03 -30.78 45.71
C LEU A 351 3.87 -30.53 46.69
N PHE A 352 2.65 -30.44 46.18
CA PHE A 352 1.45 -30.14 46.98
C PHE A 352 0.32 -31.17 46.74
N PRO A 353 0.45 -32.41 47.26
CA PRO A 353 -0.53 -33.47 47.04
C PRO A 353 -1.96 -33.10 47.46
N ASP A 354 -2.10 -32.36 48.56
CA ASP A 354 -3.41 -31.92 49.09
C ASP A 354 -4.14 -30.94 48.15
N ALA A 355 -3.38 -30.15 47.39
CA ALA A 355 -3.89 -29.21 46.41
C ALA A 355 -4.05 -29.81 45.00
N LYS A 356 -3.67 -31.08 44.79
CA LYS A 356 -3.60 -31.72 43.46
C LYS A 356 -4.89 -31.58 42.64
N LYS A 357 -6.06 -31.75 43.26
CA LYS A 357 -7.37 -31.62 42.57
C LYS A 357 -7.62 -30.19 42.06
N TRP A 358 -7.22 -29.19 42.83
CA TRP A 358 -7.31 -27.78 42.45
C TRP A 358 -6.29 -27.42 41.36
N LEU A 359 -5.07 -27.94 41.45
CA LEU A 359 -4.02 -27.71 40.45
C LEU A 359 -4.39 -28.29 39.08
N ILE A 360 -4.91 -29.52 39.03
CA ILE A 360 -5.43 -30.13 37.79
C ILE A 360 -6.61 -29.32 37.23
N SER A 361 -7.51 -28.84 38.09
CA SER A 361 -8.63 -28.01 37.65
C SER A 361 -8.14 -26.68 37.06
N ALA A 362 -7.14 -26.05 37.68
CA ALA A 362 -6.51 -24.84 37.16
C ALA A 362 -5.79 -25.08 35.82
N GLU A 363 -5.06 -26.19 35.69
CA GLU A 363 -4.42 -26.61 34.44
C GLU A 363 -5.44 -26.76 33.31
N LEU A 364 -6.56 -27.44 33.56
CA LEU A 364 -7.63 -27.62 32.57
C LEU A 364 -8.21 -26.29 32.11
N LEU A 365 -8.40 -25.33 33.03
CA LEU A 365 -8.83 -23.97 32.70
C LEU A 365 -7.81 -23.22 31.85
N VAL A 366 -6.52 -23.40 32.12
CA VAL A 366 -5.42 -22.83 31.31
C VAL A 366 -5.42 -23.41 29.90
N ILE A 367 -5.56 -24.73 29.75
CA ILE A 367 -5.65 -25.40 28.44
C ILE A 367 -6.89 -24.91 27.68
N LEU A 368 -8.04 -24.80 28.36
CA LEU A 368 -9.26 -24.26 27.76
C LEU A 368 -9.05 -22.81 27.29
N ALA A 369 -8.35 -21.98 28.06
CA ALA A 369 -8.01 -20.62 27.68
C ALA A 369 -7.11 -20.56 26.43
N ILE A 370 -6.12 -21.45 26.31
CA ILE A 370 -5.27 -21.58 25.10
C ILE A 370 -6.15 -21.91 23.88
N ILE A 371 -7.07 -22.88 24.02
CA ILE A 371 -7.97 -23.28 22.93
C ILE A 371 -8.90 -22.15 22.53
N ILE A 372 -9.50 -21.43 23.49
CA ILE A 372 -10.39 -20.29 23.23
C ILE A 372 -9.63 -19.16 22.52
N ASN A 373 -8.44 -18.80 23.01
CA ASN A 373 -7.62 -17.75 22.42
C ASN A 373 -7.18 -18.12 20.99
N THR A 374 -6.75 -19.37 20.76
CA THR A 374 -6.33 -19.85 19.43
C THR A 374 -7.50 -19.86 18.45
N ARG A 375 -8.66 -20.41 18.84
CA ARG A 375 -9.85 -20.42 17.97
C ARG A 375 -10.36 -19.01 17.70
N GLY A 376 -10.34 -18.13 18.70
CA GLY A 376 -10.70 -16.72 18.53
C GLY A 376 -9.77 -15.98 17.58
N ALA A 377 -8.45 -16.21 17.67
CA ALA A 377 -7.47 -15.61 16.78
C ALA A 377 -7.60 -16.12 15.34
N ASN A 378 -7.81 -17.43 15.15
CA ASN A 378 -7.97 -18.03 13.83
C ASN A 378 -9.28 -17.63 13.14
N ARG A 379 -10.40 -17.58 13.88
CA ARG A 379 -11.69 -17.13 13.32
C ARG A 379 -11.69 -15.68 12.86
N SER A 380 -10.86 -14.83 13.48
CA SER A 380 -10.78 -13.41 13.12
C SER A 380 -9.75 -13.12 12.02
N ASN A 381 -9.09 -14.12 11.42
CA ASN A 381 -8.06 -13.96 10.38
C ASN A 381 -7.06 -12.81 10.69
N LEU A 382 -6.67 -12.68 11.96
CA LEU A 382 -5.95 -11.49 12.47
C LEU A 382 -4.66 -11.21 11.68
N HIS A 383 -4.01 -12.27 11.22
CA HIS A 383 -2.77 -12.18 10.47
C HIS A 383 -2.99 -11.57 9.07
N GLN A 384 -3.95 -12.12 8.31
CA GLN A 384 -4.32 -11.63 6.98
C GLN A 384 -4.81 -10.17 7.06
N GLN A 385 -5.63 -9.84 8.06
CA GLN A 385 -6.09 -8.47 8.29
C GLN A 385 -4.95 -7.52 8.61
N TRP A 386 -4.00 -7.93 9.47
CA TRP A 386 -2.79 -7.14 9.72
C TRP A 386 -1.99 -6.88 8.44
N LEU A 387 -1.70 -7.91 7.65
CA LEU A 387 -0.90 -7.78 6.43
C LEU A 387 -1.59 -6.91 5.37
N ASN A 388 -2.88 -7.13 5.12
CA ASN A 388 -3.63 -6.36 4.13
C ASN A 388 -3.70 -4.87 4.50
N LEU A 389 -3.97 -4.55 5.78
CA LEU A 389 -4.04 -3.17 6.24
C LEU A 389 -2.67 -2.49 6.30
N ARG A 390 -1.61 -3.24 6.66
CA ARG A 390 -0.24 -2.73 6.56
C ARG A 390 0.10 -2.41 5.10
N HIS A 391 -0.24 -3.31 4.18
CA HIS A 391 -0.03 -3.09 2.76
C HIS A 391 -0.78 -1.83 2.27
N LEU A 392 -2.06 -1.69 2.62
CA LEU A 392 -2.84 -0.50 2.27
C LEU A 392 -2.21 0.77 2.83
N ALA A 393 -1.78 0.77 4.08
CA ALA A 393 -1.12 1.90 4.70
C ALA A 393 0.17 2.31 3.95
N GLU A 394 1.03 1.35 3.62
CA GLU A 394 2.25 1.65 2.86
C GLU A 394 1.95 2.17 1.45
N ARG A 395 0.97 1.60 0.74
CA ARG A 395 0.55 2.10 -0.58
C ARG A 395 0.02 3.53 -0.51
N LEU A 396 -0.81 3.85 0.48
CA LEU A 396 -1.36 5.21 0.64
C LEU A 396 -0.28 6.23 1.06
N ARG A 397 0.69 5.83 1.87
CA ARG A 397 1.85 6.66 2.21
C ARG A 397 2.70 6.96 0.98
N LEU A 398 2.99 5.94 0.18
CA LEU A 398 3.77 6.09 -1.06
C LEU A 398 3.01 6.89 -2.11
N LEU A 399 1.71 6.66 -2.27
CA LEU A 399 0.82 7.47 -3.12
C LEU A 399 0.86 8.94 -2.72
N ALA A 400 0.86 9.24 -1.43
CA ALA A 400 0.93 10.62 -0.93
C ALA A 400 2.24 11.31 -1.31
N MET A 401 3.35 10.57 -1.45
CA MET A 401 4.63 11.09 -1.90
C MET A 401 4.71 11.16 -3.42
N SER A 402 4.42 10.06 -4.12
CA SER A 402 4.57 9.98 -5.58
C SER A 402 3.61 10.93 -6.32
N SER A 403 2.42 11.19 -5.75
CA SER A 403 1.44 12.09 -6.34
C SER A 403 1.91 13.54 -6.45
N THR A 404 2.82 13.98 -5.57
CA THR A 404 3.47 15.31 -5.64
C THR A 404 4.34 15.46 -6.89
N LEU A 405 4.77 14.35 -7.50
CA LEU A 405 5.49 14.34 -8.77
C LEU A 405 4.58 13.98 -9.96
N GLY A 406 3.26 13.99 -9.76
CA GLY A 406 2.30 13.59 -10.80
C GLY A 406 2.26 12.08 -11.05
N GLN A 407 2.68 11.24 -10.10
CA GLN A 407 2.60 9.78 -10.21
C GLN A 407 1.54 9.17 -9.29
N LEU A 408 0.53 8.52 -9.88
CA LEU A 408 -0.55 7.86 -9.15
C LEU A 408 -0.40 6.33 -9.06
N SER A 409 0.54 5.73 -9.80
CA SER A 409 0.77 4.28 -9.81
C SER A 409 -0.50 3.46 -10.07
N LEU A 410 -1.39 3.94 -10.95
CA LEU A 410 -2.67 3.30 -11.29
C LEU A 410 -2.50 1.89 -11.91
N ARG A 411 -1.28 1.56 -12.33
CA ARG A 411 -0.91 0.32 -13.02
C ARG A 411 0.16 -0.50 -12.30
N ALA A 412 0.51 -0.14 -11.06
CA ALA A 412 1.38 -0.99 -10.23
C ALA A 412 0.57 -2.23 -9.78
N VAL A 413 0.52 -3.25 -10.64
CA VAL A 413 -0.11 -4.55 -10.43
C VAL A 413 0.97 -5.54 -9.96
N GLU A 414 0.68 -6.29 -8.90
CA GLU A 414 1.64 -7.23 -8.30
C GLU A 414 1.69 -8.58 -9.03
N ASP A 415 0.60 -8.96 -9.71
CA ASP A 415 0.40 -10.32 -10.23
C ASP A 415 0.05 -10.37 -11.74
N GLY A 416 0.16 -9.25 -12.47
CA GLY A 416 -0.19 -9.19 -13.90
C GLY A 416 -1.67 -9.38 -14.25
N THR A 417 -2.57 -9.48 -13.25
CA THR A 417 -4.01 -9.72 -13.46
C THR A 417 -4.84 -8.44 -13.51
N THR A 418 -5.99 -8.50 -14.21
CA THR A 418 -6.96 -7.41 -14.37
C THR A 418 -7.73 -7.07 -13.08
N HIS A 419 -7.83 -8.01 -12.13
CA HIS A 419 -8.53 -7.86 -10.86
C HIS A 419 -7.56 -7.97 -9.68
N PRO A 420 -6.94 -6.86 -9.23
CA PRO A 420 -6.09 -6.91 -8.07
C PRO A 420 -6.94 -7.00 -6.79
N GLY A 421 -6.39 -7.62 -5.76
CA GLY A 421 -7.11 -7.75 -4.49
C GLY A 421 -7.50 -6.41 -3.87
N TRP A 422 -8.42 -6.45 -2.89
CA TRP A 422 -9.10 -5.25 -2.38
C TRP A 422 -8.19 -4.09 -1.94
N VAL A 423 -7.00 -4.40 -1.43
CA VAL A 423 -6.00 -3.40 -1.02
C VAL A 423 -5.55 -2.55 -2.20
N SER A 424 -5.14 -3.21 -3.28
CA SER A 424 -4.66 -2.55 -4.49
C SER A 424 -5.81 -1.84 -5.20
N TRP A 425 -7.01 -2.44 -5.21
CA TRP A 425 -8.22 -1.77 -5.68
C TRP A 425 -8.49 -0.46 -4.93
N TYR A 426 -8.51 -0.48 -3.60
CA TYR A 426 -8.84 0.69 -2.78
C TYR A 426 -7.77 1.79 -2.87
N ALA A 427 -6.50 1.41 -2.95
CA ALA A 427 -5.40 2.34 -3.21
C ALA A 427 -5.55 3.02 -4.58
N ARG A 428 -5.93 2.27 -5.64
CA ARG A 428 -6.20 2.84 -6.97
C ARG A 428 -7.42 3.76 -6.96
N ALA A 429 -8.52 3.37 -6.32
CA ALA A 429 -9.71 4.22 -6.18
C ALA A 429 -9.36 5.56 -5.50
N THR A 430 -8.54 5.51 -4.43
CA THR A 430 -8.02 6.71 -3.76
C THR A 430 -7.10 7.54 -4.66
N ALA A 431 -6.26 6.89 -5.47
CA ALA A 431 -5.38 7.59 -6.41
C ALA A 431 -6.16 8.30 -7.53
N ARG A 432 -7.18 7.65 -8.11
CA ARG A 432 -8.08 8.27 -9.09
C ARG A 432 -8.83 9.46 -8.51
N GLU A 433 -9.18 9.38 -7.23
CA GLU A 433 -9.80 10.48 -6.51
C GLU A 433 -8.87 11.69 -6.36
N LEU A 434 -7.59 11.46 -6.06
CA LEU A 434 -6.59 12.50 -5.82
C LEU A 434 -6.24 13.31 -7.08
N GLY A 435 -6.04 12.63 -8.21
CA GLY A 435 -5.77 13.28 -9.50
C GLY A 435 -4.41 13.98 -9.61
N LEU A 436 -4.33 14.94 -10.54
CA LEU A 436 -3.09 15.61 -10.92
C LEU A 436 -2.79 16.76 -9.96
N VAL A 437 -1.52 16.94 -9.63
CA VAL A 437 -1.06 18.08 -8.82
C VAL A 437 -1.08 19.37 -9.64
N GLY A 438 -1.66 20.44 -9.09
CA GLY A 438 -1.68 21.77 -9.70
C GLY A 438 -0.46 22.59 -9.29
N ALA A 439 0.68 22.41 -9.95
CA ALA A 439 1.91 23.14 -9.62
C ALA A 439 2.87 23.23 -10.82
N THR A 440 3.69 24.28 -10.84
CA THR A 440 4.86 24.37 -11.73
C THR A 440 6.06 23.71 -11.04
N PHE A 441 6.67 22.73 -11.70
CA PHE A 441 7.79 21.95 -11.16
C PHE A 441 9.11 22.70 -11.36
N ASP A 442 9.24 23.85 -10.71
CA ASP A 442 10.47 24.63 -10.65
C ASP A 442 11.42 24.09 -9.55
N LYS A 443 12.61 24.70 -9.44
CA LYS A 443 13.59 24.29 -8.41
C LYS A 443 13.08 24.44 -6.99
N SER A 444 12.21 25.41 -6.71
CA SER A 444 11.65 25.62 -5.37
C SER A 444 10.71 24.47 -5.02
N TYR A 445 9.79 24.15 -5.94
CA TYR A 445 8.87 23.04 -5.81
C TYR A 445 9.60 21.70 -5.65
N LEU A 446 10.57 21.43 -6.51
CA LEU A 446 11.36 20.19 -6.44
C LEU A 446 12.17 20.11 -5.13
N ALA A 447 12.66 21.23 -4.59
CA ALA A 447 13.36 21.26 -3.31
C ALA A 447 12.42 20.88 -2.16
N GLU A 448 11.17 21.32 -2.21
CA GLU A 448 10.13 20.97 -1.23
C GLU A 448 9.78 19.48 -1.31
N VAL A 449 9.58 18.93 -2.52
CA VAL A 449 9.39 17.48 -2.73
C VAL A 449 10.57 16.67 -2.20
N ARG A 450 11.80 17.09 -2.50
CA ARG A 450 13.01 16.44 -1.98
C ARG A 450 13.05 16.47 -0.46
N SER A 451 12.72 17.59 0.17
CA SER A 451 12.67 17.74 1.62
C SER A 451 11.64 16.79 2.25
N ALA A 452 10.43 16.75 1.70
CA ALA A 452 9.38 15.82 2.13
C ALA A 452 9.83 14.35 2.03
N MET A 453 10.46 13.97 0.93
CA MET A 453 10.98 12.62 0.70
C MET A 453 12.11 12.26 1.68
N LEU A 454 13.05 13.16 1.92
CA LEU A 454 14.14 12.96 2.89
C LEU A 454 13.60 12.81 4.31
N ASN A 455 12.64 13.66 4.72
CA ASN A 455 12.00 13.54 6.03
C ASN A 455 11.32 12.17 6.22
N LEU A 456 10.63 11.69 5.19
CA LEU A 456 10.01 10.37 5.23
C LEU A 456 11.06 9.26 5.37
N ILE A 457 12.13 9.32 4.56
CA ILE A 457 13.23 8.37 4.61
C ILE A 457 13.89 8.36 5.99
N ASP A 458 14.09 9.53 6.61
CA ASP A 458 14.68 9.65 7.94
C ASP A 458 13.79 9.03 9.03
N GLU A 459 12.48 9.28 8.99
CA GLU A 459 11.53 8.65 9.91
C GLU A 459 11.51 7.12 9.75
N GLN A 460 11.44 6.62 8.51
CA GLN A 460 11.39 5.19 8.23
C GLN A 460 12.72 4.49 8.55
N ALA A 461 13.86 5.08 8.20
CA ALA A 461 15.18 4.52 8.52
C ALA A 461 15.37 4.40 10.04
N LYS A 462 14.97 5.42 10.80
CA LYS A 462 15.03 5.41 12.27
C LYS A 462 14.10 4.36 12.87
N TYR A 463 12.88 4.23 12.35
CA TYR A 463 11.94 3.19 12.77
C TYR A 463 12.53 1.79 12.57
N HIS A 464 13.01 1.49 11.36
CA HIS A 464 13.56 0.17 11.04
C HIS A 464 14.85 -0.13 11.79
N ALA A 465 15.75 0.85 11.98
CA ALA A 465 16.94 0.66 12.80
C ALA A 465 16.59 0.34 14.27
N SER A 466 15.62 1.07 14.85
CA SER A 466 15.15 0.80 16.21
C SER A 466 14.47 -0.56 16.32
N ASN A 467 13.67 -0.93 15.32
CA ASN A 467 12.99 -2.22 15.28
C ASN A 467 13.98 -3.38 15.17
N ALA A 468 14.98 -3.26 14.30
CA ALA A 468 16.04 -4.26 14.15
C ALA A 468 16.75 -4.51 15.49
N GLN A 469 17.18 -3.45 16.18
CA GLN A 469 17.83 -3.57 17.47
C GLN A 469 16.93 -4.24 18.53
N ALA A 470 15.65 -3.84 18.59
CA ALA A 470 14.70 -4.44 19.54
C ALA A 470 14.48 -5.93 19.26
N MET A 471 14.31 -6.33 17.99
CA MET A 471 14.10 -7.73 17.61
C MET A 471 15.38 -8.57 17.84
N HIS A 472 16.56 -8.02 17.55
CA HIS A 472 17.84 -8.66 17.84
C HIS A 472 18.01 -8.94 19.34
N HIS A 473 17.77 -7.94 20.19
CA HIS A 473 17.84 -8.10 21.64
C HIS A 473 16.82 -9.12 22.15
N ALA A 474 15.58 -9.06 21.69
CA ALA A 474 14.55 -10.04 22.07
C ALA A 474 14.95 -11.46 21.67
N ASN A 475 15.45 -11.67 20.45
CA ASN A 475 15.93 -12.98 19.99
C ASN A 475 17.05 -13.51 20.90
N HIS A 476 18.06 -12.69 21.21
CA HIS A 476 19.17 -13.10 22.07
C HIS A 476 18.75 -13.37 23.51
N ALA A 477 17.89 -12.53 24.08
CA ALA A 477 17.38 -12.73 25.43
C ALA A 477 16.61 -14.06 25.53
N LEU A 478 15.66 -14.29 24.61
CA LEU A 478 14.88 -15.54 24.59
C LEU A 478 15.76 -16.78 24.42
N HIS A 479 16.75 -16.72 23.52
CA HIS A 479 17.69 -17.81 23.32
C HIS A 479 18.52 -18.10 24.58
N ARG A 480 19.14 -17.08 25.18
CA ARG A 480 19.95 -17.25 26.41
C ARG A 480 19.14 -17.75 27.59
N THR A 481 17.91 -17.26 27.75
CA THR A 481 17.02 -17.74 28.83
C THR A 481 16.60 -19.18 28.59
N GLY A 482 16.32 -19.58 27.34
CA GLY A 482 16.07 -20.98 26.98
C GLY A 482 17.27 -21.89 27.30
N ASP A 483 18.47 -21.48 26.90
CA ASP A 483 19.70 -22.23 27.16
C ASP A 483 19.98 -22.37 28.67
N ALA A 484 19.70 -21.32 29.44
CA ALA A 484 19.84 -21.35 30.91
C ALA A 484 18.90 -22.38 31.55
N PHE A 485 17.66 -22.54 31.06
CA PHE A 485 16.76 -23.59 31.53
C PHE A 485 17.27 -25.00 31.19
N PHE A 486 17.79 -25.22 29.98
CA PHE A 486 18.40 -26.52 29.62
C PHE A 486 19.64 -26.83 30.47
N LEU A 487 20.54 -25.86 30.63
CA LEU A 487 21.72 -26.03 31.48
C LEU A 487 21.33 -26.27 32.94
N GLY A 488 20.34 -25.54 33.46
CA GLY A 488 19.78 -25.76 34.79
C GLY A 488 19.24 -27.18 34.98
N THR A 489 18.61 -27.75 33.95
CA THR A 489 18.12 -29.14 33.96
C THR A 489 19.29 -30.12 34.09
N ILE A 490 20.33 -29.94 33.26
CA ILE A 490 21.53 -30.80 33.30
C ILE A 490 22.20 -30.71 34.68
N LEU A 491 22.38 -29.49 35.21
CA LEU A 491 23.00 -29.28 36.53
C LEU A 491 22.17 -29.93 37.65
N ALA A 492 20.84 -29.81 37.62
CA ALA A 492 19.96 -30.44 38.59
C ALA A 492 20.05 -31.99 38.53
N CYS A 493 20.06 -32.56 37.32
CA CYS A 493 20.25 -34.01 37.12
C CYS A 493 21.62 -34.48 37.64
N VAL A 494 22.70 -33.79 37.28
CA VAL A 494 24.07 -34.14 37.70
C VAL A 494 24.22 -34.04 39.21
N ALA A 495 23.72 -32.97 39.83
CA ALA A 495 23.75 -32.80 41.27
C ALA A 495 22.97 -33.92 41.98
N TYR A 496 21.78 -34.25 41.50
CA TYR A 496 20.97 -35.34 42.04
C TYR A 496 21.66 -36.70 41.93
N LEU A 497 22.18 -37.04 40.75
CA LEU A 497 22.89 -38.31 40.53
C LEU A 497 24.14 -38.41 41.40
N THR A 498 24.88 -37.32 41.54
CA THR A 498 26.08 -37.27 42.39
C THR A 498 25.72 -37.55 43.84
N VAL A 499 24.73 -36.86 44.39
CA VAL A 499 24.27 -37.11 45.77
C VAL A 499 23.73 -38.54 45.91
N SER A 500 22.92 -38.99 44.96
CA SER A 500 22.31 -40.32 45.01
C SER A 500 23.32 -41.46 44.96
N ILE A 501 24.40 -41.31 44.19
CA ILE A 501 25.43 -42.34 44.01
C ILE A 501 26.45 -42.30 45.15
N PHE A 502 26.91 -41.12 45.56
CA PHE A 502 28.02 -40.98 46.50
C PHE A 502 27.59 -40.81 47.97
N VAL A 503 26.39 -40.31 48.23
CA VAL A 503 25.88 -40.01 49.58
C VAL A 503 24.70 -40.93 49.98
N GLY A 504 23.99 -41.49 49.01
CA GLY A 504 22.83 -42.36 49.23
C GLY A 504 21.51 -41.62 49.02
N LYS A 505 20.42 -42.04 49.68
CA LYS A 505 19.09 -41.45 49.45
C LYS A 505 19.09 -39.95 49.77
N PRO A 506 18.82 -39.07 48.78
CA PRO A 506 18.76 -37.64 49.04
C PRO A 506 17.60 -37.34 50.00
N GLY A 507 17.88 -36.53 51.03
CA GLY A 507 16.94 -36.21 52.11
C GLY A 507 15.83 -35.25 51.69
N SER A 508 15.26 -34.55 52.67
CA SER A 508 14.33 -33.43 52.43
C SER A 508 15.05 -32.10 52.55
N LEU A 509 14.52 -31.10 51.84
CA LEU A 509 14.97 -29.70 51.94
C LEU A 509 13.76 -28.86 52.35
N GLY A 510 13.66 -28.57 53.65
CA GLY A 510 12.44 -28.02 54.23
C GLY A 510 11.28 -29.02 54.19
N PRO A 511 10.07 -28.62 53.75
CA PRO A 511 8.90 -29.50 53.71
C PRO A 511 8.87 -30.45 52.51
N PHE A 512 9.81 -30.35 51.56
CA PHE A 512 9.79 -31.09 50.29
C PHE A 512 10.94 -32.11 50.19
N GLY A 513 10.70 -33.24 49.55
CA GLY A 513 11.75 -34.20 49.21
C GLY A 513 12.67 -33.65 48.12
N VAL A 514 13.99 -33.83 48.25
CA VAL A 514 14.94 -33.39 47.22
C VAL A 514 14.67 -34.07 45.88
N THR A 515 14.26 -35.33 45.88
CA THR A 515 13.84 -36.06 44.66
C THR A 515 12.65 -35.39 43.98
N GLU A 516 11.66 -34.92 44.73
CA GLU A 516 10.46 -34.27 44.20
C GLU A 516 10.80 -32.90 43.62
N LEU A 517 11.64 -32.12 44.31
CA LEU A 517 12.13 -30.82 43.84
C LEU A 517 12.95 -30.95 42.56
N VAL A 518 13.85 -31.93 42.48
CA VAL A 518 14.64 -32.17 41.26
C VAL A 518 13.73 -32.66 40.13
N THR A 519 12.80 -33.57 40.38
CA THR A 519 11.85 -34.05 39.35
C THR A 519 10.98 -32.90 38.83
N PHE A 520 10.49 -32.05 39.73
CA PHE A 520 9.75 -30.84 39.37
C PHE A 520 10.59 -29.91 38.48
N ALA A 521 11.81 -29.57 38.91
CA ALA A 521 12.69 -28.65 38.17
C ALA A 521 13.11 -29.22 36.82
N THR A 522 13.49 -30.49 36.76
CA THR A 522 13.98 -31.16 35.55
C THR A 522 12.90 -31.43 34.52
N ALA A 523 11.63 -31.49 34.93
CA ALA A 523 10.49 -31.51 34.00
C ALA A 523 10.01 -30.10 33.60
N LEU A 524 10.05 -29.14 34.53
CA LEU A 524 9.57 -27.77 34.27
C LEU A 524 10.51 -26.98 33.36
N PHE A 525 11.82 -27.03 33.61
CA PHE A 525 12.78 -26.22 32.88
C PHE A 525 12.79 -26.52 31.37
N PRO A 526 12.81 -27.78 30.90
CA PRO A 526 12.70 -28.07 29.47
C PRO A 526 11.38 -27.58 28.86
N ALA A 527 10.27 -27.67 29.59
CA ALA A 527 8.98 -27.16 29.12
C ALA A 527 8.97 -25.63 28.96
N LEU A 528 9.55 -24.90 29.92
CA LEU A 528 9.73 -23.44 29.80
C LEU A 528 10.68 -23.09 28.64
N ALA A 529 11.75 -23.84 28.45
CA ALA A 529 12.66 -23.66 27.31
C ALA A 529 11.95 -23.89 25.97
N ALA A 530 11.12 -24.93 25.87
CA ALA A 530 10.30 -25.21 24.69
C ALA A 530 9.28 -24.10 24.42
N ALA A 531 8.62 -23.57 25.45
CA ALA A 531 7.70 -22.43 25.32
C ALA A 531 8.42 -21.16 24.80
N LEU A 532 9.60 -20.84 25.35
CA LEU A 532 10.41 -19.71 24.86
C LEU A 532 10.90 -19.91 23.43
N TYR A 533 11.29 -21.13 23.07
CA TYR A 533 11.65 -21.49 21.70
C TYR A 533 10.46 -21.31 20.76
N GLY A 534 9.26 -21.76 21.15
CA GLY A 534 8.02 -21.56 20.40
C GLY A 534 7.70 -20.09 20.17
N ILE A 535 7.82 -19.24 21.20
CA ILE A 535 7.69 -17.78 21.07
C ILE A 535 8.72 -17.22 20.09
N ARG A 536 9.98 -17.64 20.18
CA ARG A 536 11.08 -17.16 19.34
C ARG A 536 10.86 -17.52 17.86
N MET A 537 10.43 -18.74 17.58
CA MET A 537 10.17 -19.22 16.23
C MET A 537 8.91 -18.61 15.62
N GLN A 538 7.81 -18.55 16.37
CA GLN A 538 6.57 -17.96 15.88
C GLN A 538 6.68 -16.45 15.69
N GLY A 539 7.45 -15.76 16.54
CA GLY A 539 7.70 -14.33 16.44
C GLY A 539 8.70 -13.92 15.35
N ASP A 540 9.41 -14.88 14.73
CA ASP A 540 10.42 -14.67 13.70
C ASP A 540 11.35 -13.47 13.98
N PHE A 541 11.85 -13.38 15.21
CA PHE A 541 12.61 -12.22 15.68
C PHE A 541 13.92 -12.03 14.89
N ALA A 542 14.59 -13.14 14.56
CA ALA A 542 15.86 -13.11 13.84
C ALA A 542 15.69 -12.56 12.43
N ALA A 543 14.76 -13.10 11.65
CA ALA A 543 14.58 -12.63 10.28
C ALA A 543 13.90 -11.24 10.23
N THR A 544 13.00 -10.92 11.17
CA THR A 544 12.48 -9.54 11.30
C THR A 544 13.59 -8.53 11.60
N SER A 545 14.54 -8.89 12.48
CA SER A 545 15.71 -8.07 12.78
C SER A 545 16.56 -7.84 11.53
N GLU A 546 16.88 -8.92 10.81
CA GLU A 546 17.69 -8.86 9.60
C GLU A 546 17.02 -8.01 8.52
N ARG A 547 15.74 -8.27 8.19
CA ARG A 547 14.96 -7.50 7.21
C ARG A 547 14.92 -6.02 7.55
N SER A 548 14.59 -5.68 8.80
CA SER A 548 14.57 -4.28 9.25
C SER A 548 15.95 -3.62 9.14
N SER A 549 17.04 -4.36 9.40
CA SER A 549 18.40 -3.83 9.25
C SER A 549 18.79 -3.59 7.78
N VAL A 550 18.32 -4.43 6.86
CA VAL A 550 18.54 -4.26 5.41
C VAL A 550 17.79 -3.04 4.91
N ILE A 551 16.50 -2.91 5.26
CA ILE A 551 15.67 -1.75 4.87
C ILE A 551 16.29 -0.45 5.40
N ALA A 552 16.68 -0.40 6.68
CA ALA A 552 17.32 0.79 7.26
C ALA A 552 18.61 1.19 6.50
N ARG A 553 19.44 0.20 6.10
CA ARG A 553 20.64 0.45 5.30
C ARG A 553 20.32 0.95 3.89
N GLN A 554 19.35 0.33 3.21
CA GLN A 554 18.92 0.74 1.87
C GLN A 554 18.33 2.15 1.87
N LEU A 555 17.51 2.49 2.88
CA LEU A 555 16.96 3.83 3.08
C LEU A 555 18.07 4.86 3.36
N ALA A 556 19.05 4.52 4.20
CA ALA A 556 20.20 5.40 4.46
C ALA A 556 21.04 5.65 3.18
N GLN A 557 21.25 4.62 2.37
CA GLN A 557 21.92 4.77 1.07
C GLN A 557 21.11 5.63 0.10
N LEU A 558 19.79 5.42 0.03
CA LEU A 558 18.89 6.21 -0.80
C LEU A 558 18.88 7.68 -0.38
N ARG A 559 18.85 7.94 0.93
CA ARG A 559 18.96 9.29 1.51
C ARG A 559 20.20 10.03 0.99
N THR A 560 21.37 9.40 1.13
CA THR A 560 22.64 9.98 0.66
C THR A 560 22.66 10.18 -0.86
N ALA A 561 22.03 9.28 -1.62
CA ALA A 561 21.91 9.45 -3.07
C ALA A 561 21.05 10.67 -3.43
N ILE A 562 19.89 10.84 -2.79
CA ILE A 562 18.99 11.98 -3.02
C ILE A 562 19.65 13.32 -2.68
N GLU A 563 20.46 13.38 -1.62
CA GLU A 563 21.18 14.61 -1.25
C GLU A 563 22.25 15.00 -2.27
N ARG A 564 22.89 14.01 -2.90
CA ARG A 564 23.95 14.22 -3.90
C ARG A 564 23.41 14.46 -5.31
N ASP A 565 22.22 13.95 -5.59
CA ASP A 565 21.62 14.06 -6.91
C ASP A 565 21.38 15.53 -7.29
N PRO A 566 21.54 15.89 -8.58
CA PRO A 566 21.09 17.19 -9.05
C PRO A 566 19.58 17.31 -8.87
N LEU A 567 19.13 18.47 -8.39
CA LEU A 567 17.72 18.74 -8.17
C LEU A 567 16.99 18.88 -9.51
N THR A 568 16.46 17.76 -9.99
CA THR A 568 15.79 17.59 -11.28
C THR A 568 14.61 16.65 -11.10
N TYR A 569 13.56 16.84 -11.90
CA TYR A 569 12.36 16.00 -11.84
C TYR A 569 12.69 14.52 -12.12
N GLU A 570 13.50 14.25 -13.15
CA GLU A 570 13.90 12.89 -13.55
C GLU A 570 14.65 12.14 -12.44
N ARG A 571 15.50 12.83 -11.67
CA ARG A 571 16.16 12.18 -10.53
C ARG A 571 15.19 11.94 -9.39
N LEU A 572 14.32 12.89 -9.08
CA LEU A 572 13.35 12.72 -7.99
C LEU A 572 12.32 11.63 -8.29
N ILE A 573 11.90 11.47 -9.54
CA ILE A 573 10.96 10.42 -9.93
C ILE A 573 11.61 9.03 -9.83
N ASP A 574 12.86 8.88 -10.26
CA ASP A 574 13.61 7.62 -10.12
C ASP A 574 13.85 7.27 -8.64
N ARG A 575 14.14 8.27 -7.81
CA ARG A 575 14.31 8.07 -6.37
C ARG A 575 12.99 7.77 -5.67
N SER A 576 11.88 8.34 -6.13
CA SER A 576 10.53 8.03 -5.67
C SER A 576 10.18 6.57 -5.94
N ARG A 577 10.41 6.08 -7.17
CA ARG A 577 10.23 4.66 -7.52
C ARG A 577 11.09 3.75 -6.64
N ARG A 578 12.37 4.09 -6.49
CA ARG A 578 13.29 3.30 -5.65
C ARG A 578 12.86 3.28 -4.17
N LEU A 579 12.31 4.38 -3.66
CA LEU A 579 11.73 4.43 -2.32
C LEU A 579 10.55 3.46 -2.21
N SER A 580 9.64 3.48 -3.19
CA SER A 580 8.51 2.55 -3.24
C SER A 580 8.97 1.09 -3.27
N ASP A 581 9.96 0.75 -4.08
CA ASP A 581 10.52 -0.61 -4.15
C ASP A 581 11.04 -1.07 -2.78
N ILE A 582 11.83 -0.22 -2.10
CA ILE A 582 12.40 -0.55 -0.78
C ILE A 582 11.30 -0.74 0.26
N MET A 583 10.31 0.15 0.29
CA MET A 583 9.24 0.12 1.29
C MET A 583 8.23 -1.00 1.07
N LEU A 584 7.98 -1.40 -0.18
CA LEU A 584 7.03 -2.48 -0.52
C LEU A 584 7.68 -3.87 -0.60
N ALA A 585 9.00 -3.97 -0.76
CA ALA A 585 9.71 -5.25 -0.86
C ALA A 585 9.43 -6.17 0.32
N GLU A 586 9.30 -5.62 1.53
CA GLU A 586 8.94 -6.40 2.72
C GLU A 586 7.55 -7.03 2.54
N ILE A 587 6.53 -6.23 2.27
CA ILE A 587 5.14 -6.70 2.18
C ILE A 587 4.98 -7.84 1.16
N HIS A 588 5.66 -7.75 0.01
CA HIS A 588 5.62 -8.78 -1.02
C HIS A 588 6.24 -10.10 -0.53
N GLN A 589 7.39 -10.04 0.16
CA GLN A 589 8.02 -11.23 0.77
C GLN A 589 7.17 -11.86 1.89
N TRP A 590 6.47 -11.05 2.69
CA TRP A 590 5.62 -11.56 3.76
C TRP A 590 4.42 -12.36 3.21
N ARG A 591 3.85 -11.94 2.08
CA ARG A 591 2.74 -12.68 1.43
C ARG A 591 3.16 -14.10 1.03
N LEU A 592 4.32 -14.22 0.38
CA LEU A 592 4.86 -15.51 -0.07
C LEU A 592 5.22 -16.47 1.09
N HIS A 593 5.67 -15.94 2.23
CA HIS A 593 6.15 -16.79 3.34
C HIS A 593 5.04 -17.21 4.31
N TYR A 594 4.02 -16.36 4.55
CA TYR A 594 3.09 -16.57 5.66
C TYR A 594 1.73 -17.16 5.30
N GLU A 595 1.35 -17.23 4.02
CA GLU A 595 0.28 -18.14 3.59
C GLU A 595 0.54 -19.58 4.03
N THR A 596 1.80 -19.93 4.34
CA THR A 596 2.21 -21.28 4.76
C THR A 596 2.25 -21.52 6.27
N ARG A 597 2.01 -20.52 7.15
CA ARG A 597 2.15 -20.68 8.63
C ARG A 597 1.02 -20.02 9.45
N PRO A 598 -0.18 -20.62 9.51
CA PRO A 598 -1.23 -20.16 10.40
C PRO A 598 -0.84 -20.32 11.88
N LEU A 599 -1.57 -19.64 12.77
CA LEU A 599 -1.48 -19.84 14.23
C LEU A 599 -1.86 -21.29 14.56
N SER A 600 -0.85 -22.09 14.88
CA SER A 600 -1.01 -23.46 15.35
C SER A 600 -1.12 -23.53 16.87
N LEU A 601 -1.70 -24.62 17.37
CA LEU A 601 -1.60 -24.93 18.80
C LEU A 601 -0.12 -25.15 19.16
N PRO A 602 0.32 -24.74 20.36
CA PRO A 602 1.63 -25.12 20.87
C PRO A 602 1.75 -26.64 20.84
N GLY A 603 2.75 -27.15 20.11
CA GLY A 603 3.05 -28.59 19.97
C GLY A 603 4.26 -29.00 20.77
#